data_AF-A0A7C6XUR3-F1
#
_entry.id   AF-A0A7C6XUR3-F1
#
_cell.length_a   1.000
_cell.length_b   1.000
_cell.length_c   1.000
_cell.angle_alpha   90.00
_cell.angle_beta   90.00
_cell.angle_gamma   90.00
#
_symmetry.space_group_name_H-M   'P 1'
#
loop_
_entity.id
_entity.type
_entity.pdbx_description
1 polymer ?
#
loop_
_entity_poly.entity_id
_entity_poly.type
_entity_poly.pdbx_seq_one_letter_code
_entity_poly.pdbx_strand_id
1 'polypeptide(L)'
;AAGLVLVLYYAWRRRPRRRRGQVVEHREYIGSGDLFWQQLRSLWRRPRPVVQAPYIDLDDPEDPRQAIRRLYQRLLQIARGLGRPRRPGQTPGAYRAALTDLVPDDRDALDTLTDAYIQARYAPDDPSPAVVGDATAAFDRLSRSLGRSGREQGAE
;
A
#
# COMPACT_ATOMS: atom_id res chain seq x y z
N ALA A 1 -16.95 27.16 -10.15
CA ALA A 1 -15.71 27.20 -10.96
C ALA A 1 -15.11 28.60 -11.09
N ALA A 2 -15.90 29.64 -11.43
CA ALA A 2 -15.40 31.01 -11.65
C ALA A 2 -14.65 31.65 -10.46
N GLY A 3 -15.08 31.38 -9.21
CA GLY A 3 -14.40 31.88 -8.01
C GLY A 3 -12.97 31.36 -7.84
N LEU A 4 -12.70 30.10 -8.21
CA LEU A 4 -11.38 29.50 -8.12
C LEU A 4 -10.40 30.11 -9.13
N VAL A 5 -10.89 30.40 -10.34
CA VAL A 5 -10.12 31.07 -11.39
C VAL A 5 -9.74 32.49 -10.95
N LEU A 6 -10.68 33.22 -10.35
CA LEU A 6 -10.43 34.56 -9.82
C LEU A 6 -9.40 34.55 -8.69
N VAL A 7 -9.47 33.59 -7.77
CA VAL A 7 -8.50 33.44 -6.66
C VAL A 7 -7.09 33.15 -7.19
N LEU A 8 -6.96 32.23 -8.14
CA LEU A 8 -5.67 31.89 -8.76
C LEU A 8 -5.09 33.07 -9.54
N TYR A 9 -5.93 33.79 -10.30
CA TYR A 9 -5.54 35.00 -11.02
C TYR A 9 -5.03 36.09 -10.08
N TYR A 10 -5.74 36.33 -8.98
CA TYR A 10 -5.36 37.36 -8.00
C TYR A 10 -4.08 36.98 -7.25
N ALA A 11 -3.91 35.68 -6.92
CA ALA A 11 -2.71 35.16 -6.28
C ALA A 11 -1.47 35.27 -7.18
N TRP A 12 -1.63 35.05 -8.49
CA TRP A 12 -0.56 35.21 -9.48
C TRP A 12 -0.18 36.69 -9.67
N ARG A 13 -1.17 37.59 -9.76
CA ARG A 13 -0.95 39.03 -9.94
C ARG A 13 -0.27 39.70 -8.73
N ARG A 14 -0.47 39.15 -7.52
CA ARG A 14 0.10 39.71 -6.28
C ARG A 14 1.54 39.25 -5.96
N ARG A 15 2.19 38.41 -6.78
CA ARG A 15 3.58 38.01 -6.50
C ARG A 15 4.57 39.12 -6.89
N PRO A 16 5.28 39.74 -5.92
CA PRO A 16 6.33 40.71 -6.25
C PRO A 16 7.49 39.98 -6.96
N ARG A 17 7.88 40.51 -8.13
CA ARG A 17 9.07 40.05 -8.86
C ARG A 17 10.32 40.38 -8.03
N ARG A 18 10.79 39.42 -7.23
CA ARG A 18 12.12 39.47 -6.61
C ARG A 18 13.17 39.39 -7.72
N ARG A 19 13.80 40.51 -8.06
CA ARG A 19 15.06 40.56 -8.80
C ARG A 19 16.16 40.06 -7.85
N ARG A 20 16.76 38.89 -8.13
CA ARG A 20 18.13 38.57 -7.69
C ARG A 20 18.71 37.40 -8.49
N GLY A 21 19.87 37.68 -9.11
CA GLY A 21 20.93 36.70 -9.39
C GLY A 21 20.73 35.80 -10.59
N GLN A 22 21.39 36.13 -11.70
CA GLN A 22 21.62 35.23 -12.83
C GLN A 22 22.39 33.98 -12.38
N VAL A 23 21.71 32.83 -12.38
CA VAL A 23 22.34 31.55 -12.74
C VAL A 23 21.55 31.10 -13.96
N VAL A 24 22.20 31.07 -15.12
CA VAL A 24 21.60 30.56 -16.35
C VAL A 24 21.60 29.04 -16.24
N GLU A 25 20.68 28.49 -15.47
CA GLU A 25 20.28 27.10 -15.64
C GLU A 25 19.44 27.03 -16.92
N HIS A 26 19.96 26.35 -17.93
CA HIS A 26 19.22 26.00 -19.14
C HIS A 26 18.17 24.94 -18.77
N ARG A 27 17.09 25.39 -18.14
CA ARG A 27 15.93 24.54 -17.83
C ARG A 27 14.99 24.60 -19.01
N GLU A 28 15.15 23.65 -19.92
CA GLU A 28 14.13 23.39 -20.93
C GLU A 28 12.86 22.92 -20.20
N TYR A 29 11.91 23.84 -20.07
CA TYR A 29 10.59 23.51 -19.58
C TYR A 29 9.89 22.71 -20.66
N ILE A 30 9.89 21.37 -20.55
CA ILE A 30 9.00 20.49 -21.30
C ILE A 30 7.60 20.61 -20.69
N GLY A 31 7.00 21.79 -20.81
CA GLY A 31 5.63 22.08 -20.42
C GLY A 31 4.70 21.84 -21.60
N SER A 32 4.55 20.60 -22.03
CA SER A 32 3.56 20.25 -23.07
C SER A 32 2.16 20.28 -22.46
N GLY A 33 1.46 21.40 -22.63
CA GLY A 33 0.08 21.57 -22.16
C GLY A 33 -0.86 20.44 -22.65
N ASP A 34 -0.58 19.88 -23.83
CA ASP A 34 -1.33 18.76 -24.37
C ASP A 34 -1.17 17.46 -23.55
N LEU A 35 0.00 17.22 -22.97
CA LEU A 35 0.28 16.04 -22.14
C LEU A 35 -0.48 16.11 -20.81
N PHE A 36 -0.58 17.30 -20.23
CA PHE A 36 -1.37 17.55 -19.03
C PHE A 36 -2.87 17.30 -19.29
N TRP A 37 -3.39 17.78 -20.42
CA TRP A 37 -4.79 17.55 -20.80
C TRP A 37 -5.09 16.10 -21.18
N GLN A 38 -4.14 15.39 -21.79
CA GLN A 38 -4.27 13.95 -22.08
C GLN A 38 -4.31 13.12 -20.79
N GLN A 39 -3.47 13.42 -19.81
CA GLN A 39 -3.51 12.75 -18.50
C GLN A 39 -4.84 13.01 -17.78
N LEU A 40 -5.33 14.26 -17.77
CA LEU A 40 -6.60 14.58 -17.11
C LEU A 40 -7.81 13.90 -17.79
N ARG A 41 -7.78 13.75 -19.12
CA ARG A 41 -8.84 13.09 -19.88
C ARG A 41 -8.85 11.56 -19.69
N SER A 42 -7.68 10.96 -19.46
CA SER A 42 -7.55 9.52 -19.18
C SER A 42 -8.21 9.10 -17.85
N LEU A 43 -8.27 10.02 -16.87
CA LEU A 43 -8.96 9.79 -15.61
C LEU A 43 -10.48 9.76 -15.76
N TRP A 44 -11.02 10.38 -16.82
CA TRP A 44 -12.45 10.43 -17.12
C TRP A 44 -12.95 9.30 -18.02
N ARG A 45 -12.05 8.52 -18.62
CA ARG A 45 -12.39 7.37 -19.47
C ARG A 45 -11.64 6.13 -18.99
N ARG A 46 -12.29 5.34 -18.15
CA ARG A 46 -11.86 3.97 -17.86
C ARG A 46 -12.84 2.95 -18.47
N PRO A 47 -12.59 2.45 -19.68
CA PRO A 47 -12.70 1.02 -19.91
C PRO A 47 -11.40 0.36 -19.40
N ARG A 48 -11.49 -0.77 -18.70
CA ARG A 48 -10.32 -1.59 -18.38
C ARG A 48 -9.77 -2.16 -19.69
N PRO A 49 -8.55 -1.82 -20.13
CA PRO A 49 -7.94 -2.54 -21.23
C PRO A 49 -7.53 -3.92 -20.68
N VAL A 50 -8.18 -4.98 -21.15
CA VAL A 50 -7.66 -6.35 -20.98
C VAL A 50 -6.50 -6.45 -21.98
N VAL A 51 -5.30 -6.12 -21.50
CA VAL A 51 -4.07 -6.38 -22.23
C VAL A 51 -3.71 -7.83 -21.92
N GLN A 52 -3.87 -8.73 -22.90
CA GLN A 52 -3.20 -10.03 -22.84
C GLN A 52 -1.70 -9.74 -23.00
N ALA A 53 -0.96 -9.81 -21.90
CA ALA A 53 0.44 -9.38 -21.84
C ALA A 53 1.38 -10.62 -21.86
N PRO A 54 2.47 -10.60 -22.64
CA PRO A 54 3.50 -11.66 -22.67
C PRO A 54 4.44 -11.60 -21.44
N TYR A 55 3.93 -11.16 -20.29
CA TYR A 55 4.62 -11.08 -19.01
C TYR A 55 3.87 -11.97 -18.01
N ILE A 56 4.56 -12.47 -16.97
CA ILE A 56 3.92 -13.26 -15.89
C ILE A 56 2.75 -12.46 -15.33
N ASP A 57 1.55 -13.06 -15.36
CA ASP A 57 0.33 -12.43 -14.87
C ASP A 57 0.42 -12.31 -13.34
N LEU A 58 0.84 -11.13 -12.87
CA LEU A 58 1.02 -10.82 -11.45
C LEU A 58 -0.30 -10.68 -10.69
N ASP A 59 -1.40 -11.16 -11.28
CA ASP A 59 -2.71 -11.24 -10.66
C ASP A 59 -3.33 -12.63 -10.77
N ASP A 60 -2.56 -13.64 -11.23
CA ASP A 60 -3.01 -15.02 -11.24
C ASP A 60 -3.47 -15.42 -9.82
N PRO A 61 -4.77 -15.72 -9.61
CA PRO A 61 -5.26 -16.15 -8.31
C PRO A 61 -4.62 -17.46 -7.85
N GLU A 62 -3.92 -18.18 -8.74
CA GLU A 62 -3.19 -19.40 -8.44
C GLU A 62 -1.73 -19.16 -7.98
N ASP A 63 -1.19 -17.92 -8.04
CA ASP A 63 0.18 -17.63 -7.58
C ASP A 63 0.30 -17.70 -6.03
N PRO A 64 1.00 -18.73 -5.50
CA PRO A 64 1.17 -18.93 -4.05
C PRO A 64 1.80 -17.73 -3.34
N ARG A 65 2.75 -17.08 -4.01
CA ARG A 65 3.55 -15.99 -3.48
C ARG A 65 2.71 -14.73 -3.33
N GLN A 66 1.86 -14.45 -4.31
CA GLN A 66 0.91 -13.34 -4.23
C GLN A 66 -0.19 -13.58 -3.20
N ALA A 67 -0.72 -14.80 -3.11
CA ALA A 67 -1.73 -15.16 -2.12
C ALA A 67 -1.25 -14.82 -0.69
N ILE A 68 -0.04 -15.26 -0.32
CA ILE A 68 0.55 -14.96 0.98
C ILE A 68 0.78 -13.46 1.18
N ARG A 69 1.27 -12.74 0.16
CA ARG A 69 1.46 -11.28 0.25
C ARG A 69 0.14 -10.55 0.51
N ARG A 70 -0.95 -10.96 -0.15
CA ARG A 70 -2.29 -10.39 0.05
C ARG A 70 -2.80 -10.64 1.47
N LEU A 71 -2.60 -11.84 2.03
CA LEU A 71 -2.96 -12.16 3.43
C LEU A 71 -2.21 -11.25 4.42
N TYR A 72 -0.89 -11.12 4.26
CA TYR A 72 -0.09 -10.26 5.14
C TYR A 72 -0.49 -8.78 5.00
N GLN A 73 -0.80 -8.30 3.80
CA GLN A 73 -1.31 -6.93 3.60
C GLN A 73 -2.65 -6.69 4.30
N ARG A 74 -3.56 -7.67 4.30
CA ARG A 74 -4.82 -7.58 5.06
C ARG A 74 -4.55 -7.49 6.56
N LEU A 75 -3.60 -8.26 7.11
CA LEU A 75 -3.17 -8.12 8.50
C LEU A 75 -2.68 -6.69 8.80
N LEU A 76 -1.83 -6.12 7.94
CA LEU A 76 -1.35 -4.74 8.11
C LEU A 76 -2.49 -3.72 8.12
N GLN A 77 -3.52 -3.93 7.30
CA GLN A 77 -4.70 -3.05 7.24
C GLN A 77 -5.52 -3.14 8.52
N ILE A 78 -5.77 -4.35 9.03
CA ILE A 78 -6.48 -4.57 10.30
C ILE A 78 -5.71 -3.89 11.45
N ALA A 79 -4.41 -4.17 11.57
CA ALA A 79 -3.58 -3.59 12.64
C ALA A 79 -3.50 -2.06 12.55
N ARG A 80 -3.49 -1.48 11.35
CA ARG A 80 -3.61 -0.02 11.15
C ARG A 80 -4.95 0.51 11.66
N GLY A 81 -6.05 -0.20 11.41
CA GLY A 81 -7.38 0.14 11.94
C GLY A 81 -7.43 0.14 13.47
N LEU A 82 -6.64 -0.72 14.11
CA LEU A 82 -6.47 -0.80 15.57
C LEU A 82 -5.44 0.19 16.14
N GLY A 83 -4.99 1.18 15.35
CA GLY A 83 -4.02 2.17 15.81
C GLY A 83 -2.58 1.64 15.98
N ARG A 84 -2.28 0.44 15.45
CA ARG A 84 -0.96 -0.21 15.56
C ARG A 84 -0.30 -0.41 14.19
N PRO A 85 -0.13 0.64 13.36
CA PRO A 85 0.46 0.50 12.04
C PRO A 85 1.95 0.12 12.11
N ARG A 86 2.41 -0.64 11.12
CA ARG A 86 3.84 -0.90 10.92
C ARG A 86 4.57 0.40 10.57
N ARG A 87 5.70 0.65 11.24
CA ARG A 87 6.52 1.85 11.01
C ARG A 87 7.35 1.74 9.72
N PRO A 88 7.68 2.86 9.07
CA PRO A 88 8.66 2.86 7.98
C PRO A 88 9.98 2.21 8.41
N GLY A 89 10.54 1.35 7.56
CA GLY A 89 11.80 0.64 7.86
C GLY A 89 11.69 -0.52 8.86
N GLN A 90 10.56 -0.69 9.56
CA GLN A 90 10.37 -1.83 10.47
C GLN A 90 10.32 -3.13 9.67
N THR A 91 11.08 -4.15 10.07
CA THR A 91 11.08 -5.46 9.39
C THR A 91 9.82 -6.27 9.76
N PRO A 92 9.44 -7.29 8.96
CA PRO A 92 8.31 -8.16 9.31
C PRO A 92 8.47 -8.83 10.68
N GLY A 93 9.66 -9.37 10.98
CA GLY A 93 9.96 -9.96 12.30
C GLY A 93 9.90 -8.95 13.46
N ALA A 94 10.39 -7.74 13.26
CA ALA A 94 10.28 -6.68 14.27
C ALA A 94 8.83 -6.20 14.46
N TYR A 95 8.02 -6.25 13.41
CA TYR A 95 6.61 -5.90 13.50
C TYR A 95 5.78 -6.99 14.17
N ARG A 96 6.11 -8.27 13.91
CA ARG A 96 5.55 -9.42 14.62
C ARG A 96 5.71 -9.29 16.13
N ALA A 97 6.93 -9.03 16.61
CA ALA A 97 7.17 -8.83 18.04
C ALA A 97 6.32 -7.69 18.64
N ALA A 98 6.05 -6.64 17.87
CA ALA A 98 5.21 -5.53 18.30
C ALA A 98 3.70 -5.84 18.29
N LEU A 99 3.27 -6.88 17.57
CA LEU A 99 1.87 -7.32 17.50
C LEU A 99 1.56 -8.45 18.48
N THR A 100 2.57 -9.11 19.05
CA THR A 100 2.41 -10.22 20.00
C THR A 100 1.46 -9.90 21.17
N ASP A 101 1.47 -8.66 21.65
CA ASP A 101 0.60 -8.22 22.76
C ASP A 101 -0.87 -8.06 22.35
N LEU A 102 -1.16 -7.87 21.05
CA LEU A 102 -2.54 -7.77 20.54
C LEU A 102 -3.19 -9.14 20.30
N VAL A 103 -2.38 -10.18 20.17
CA VAL A 103 -2.82 -11.57 19.90
C VAL A 103 -2.11 -12.55 20.83
N PRO A 104 -2.27 -12.40 22.16
CA PRO A 104 -1.54 -13.22 23.12
C PRO A 104 -1.83 -14.72 22.98
N ASP A 105 -3.04 -15.08 22.57
CA ASP A 105 -3.49 -16.47 22.40
C ASP A 105 -3.17 -17.06 21.01
N ASP A 106 -2.87 -16.22 20.01
CA ASP A 106 -2.66 -16.62 18.61
C ASP A 106 -1.26 -16.25 18.10
N ARG A 107 -0.26 -16.31 18.99
CA ARG A 107 1.15 -15.97 18.66
C ARG A 107 1.72 -16.89 17.58
N ASP A 108 1.40 -18.18 17.67
CA ASP A 108 1.78 -19.20 16.69
C ASP A 108 1.23 -18.89 15.29
N ALA A 109 -0.01 -18.40 15.22
CA ALA A 109 -0.62 -17.98 13.96
C ALA A 109 0.08 -16.73 13.40
N LEU A 110 0.45 -15.77 14.26
CA LEU A 110 1.22 -14.60 13.85
C LEU A 110 2.62 -14.98 13.34
N ASP A 111 3.29 -15.93 14.00
CA ASP A 111 4.57 -16.49 13.57
C ASP A 111 4.42 -17.14 12.18
N THR A 112 3.47 -18.07 12.04
CA THR A 112 3.18 -18.82 10.80
C THR A 112 2.95 -17.90 9.60
N LEU A 113 2.06 -16.90 9.75
CA LEU A 113 1.77 -15.97 8.65
C LEU A 113 2.96 -15.06 8.33
N THR A 114 3.73 -14.65 9.34
CA THR A 114 4.90 -13.78 9.13
C THR A 114 6.03 -14.53 8.45
N ASP A 115 6.28 -15.79 8.83
CA ASP A 115 7.32 -16.63 8.25
C ASP A 115 6.98 -16.98 6.80
N ALA A 116 5.72 -17.34 6.51
CA ALA A 116 5.24 -17.52 5.15
C ALA A 116 5.45 -16.24 4.31
N TYR A 117 5.18 -15.06 4.87
CA TYR A 117 5.44 -13.79 4.19
C TYR A 117 6.91 -13.54 3.92
N ILE A 118 7.79 -13.83 4.90
CA ILE A 118 9.25 -13.69 4.75
C ILE A 118 9.72 -14.61 3.61
N GLN A 119 9.28 -15.87 3.58
CA GLN A 119 9.58 -16.80 2.50
C GLN A 119 9.09 -16.24 1.15
N ALA A 120 7.80 -15.89 1.06
CA ALA A 120 7.22 -15.33 -0.17
C ALA A 120 7.87 -14.01 -0.62
N ARG A 121 8.53 -13.27 0.27
CA ARG A 121 9.20 -12.01 -0.07
C ARG A 121 10.67 -12.17 -0.42
N TYR A 122 11.39 -13.03 0.28
CA TYR A 122 12.85 -13.05 0.26
C TYR A 122 13.44 -14.38 -0.21
N ALA A 123 12.68 -15.48 -0.18
CA ALA A 123 13.16 -16.76 -0.68
C ALA A 123 13.11 -16.81 -2.22
N PRO A 124 14.07 -17.49 -2.86
CA PRO A 124 14.07 -17.68 -4.32
C PRO A 124 12.96 -18.63 -4.76
N ASP A 125 12.70 -19.70 -4.01
CA ASP A 125 11.69 -20.70 -4.32
C ASP A 125 10.28 -20.23 -3.98
N ASP A 126 9.30 -20.70 -4.75
CA ASP A 126 7.91 -20.40 -4.47
C ASP A 126 7.38 -21.20 -3.27
N PRO A 127 6.51 -20.59 -2.45
CA PRO A 127 5.87 -21.29 -1.34
C PRO A 127 5.07 -22.49 -1.84
N SER A 128 5.16 -23.61 -1.14
CA SER A 128 4.33 -24.77 -1.47
C SER A 128 2.85 -24.47 -1.19
N PRO A 129 1.91 -25.19 -1.84
CA PRO A 129 0.48 -25.05 -1.55
C PRO A 129 0.13 -25.28 -0.07
N ALA A 130 0.86 -26.16 0.62
CA ALA A 130 0.69 -26.38 2.06
C ALA A 130 0.98 -25.11 2.87
N VAL A 131 2.07 -24.40 2.55
CA VAL A 131 2.42 -23.13 3.21
C VAL A 131 1.34 -22.07 2.98
N VAL A 132 0.73 -22.02 1.79
CA VAL A 132 -0.40 -21.12 1.52
C VAL A 132 -1.61 -21.48 2.37
N GLY A 133 -1.92 -22.77 2.50
CA GLY A 133 -2.99 -23.28 3.36
C GLY A 133 -2.79 -22.90 4.83
N ASP A 134 -1.59 -23.14 5.35
CA ASP A 134 -1.23 -22.82 6.73
C ASP A 134 -1.29 -21.31 6.99
N ALA A 135 -0.78 -20.50 6.05
CA ALA A 135 -0.86 -19.03 6.13
C ALA A 135 -2.32 -18.53 6.09
N THR A 136 -3.19 -19.17 5.32
CA THR A 136 -4.62 -18.83 5.25
C THR A 136 -5.30 -19.13 6.58
N ALA A 137 -5.12 -20.34 7.11
CA ALA A 137 -5.69 -20.74 8.40
C ALA A 137 -5.17 -19.87 9.55
N ALA A 138 -3.88 -19.48 9.51
CA ALA A 138 -3.29 -18.55 10.46
C ALA A 138 -3.92 -17.16 10.37
N PHE A 139 -4.10 -16.61 9.16
CA PHE A 139 -4.78 -15.32 8.97
C PHE A 139 -6.23 -15.34 9.47
N ASP A 140 -6.97 -16.43 9.23
CA ASP A 140 -8.35 -16.57 9.68
C ASP A 140 -8.46 -16.59 11.21
N ARG A 141 -7.49 -17.21 11.91
CA ARG A 141 -7.39 -17.15 13.37
C ARG A 141 -7.10 -15.71 13.84
N LEU A 142 -6.09 -15.07 13.28
CA LEU A 142 -5.69 -13.71 13.62
C LEU A 142 -6.80 -12.68 13.39
N SER A 143 -7.52 -12.76 12.28
CA SER A 143 -8.59 -11.81 11.95
C SER A 143 -9.76 -11.91 12.93
N ARG A 144 -10.10 -13.12 13.40
CA ARG A 144 -11.09 -13.32 14.47
C ARG A 144 -10.62 -12.75 15.80
N SER A 145 -9.36 -12.99 16.15
CA SER A 145 -8.75 -12.53 17.41
C SER A 145 -8.68 -11.00 17.46
N LEU A 146 -8.05 -10.38 16.46
CA LEU A 146 -7.93 -8.93 16.32
C LEU A 146 -9.30 -8.25 16.20
N GLY A 147 -10.28 -8.92 15.59
CA GLY A 147 -11.66 -8.45 15.53
C GLY A 147 -12.35 -8.39 16.90
N ARG A 148 -11.99 -9.26 17.86
CA ARG A 148 -12.45 -9.16 19.26
C ARG A 148 -11.74 -8.02 19.99
N SER A 149 -10.41 -7.96 19.90
CA SER A 149 -9.61 -6.91 20.57
C SER A 149 -10.00 -5.50 20.14
N GLY A 150 -10.41 -5.31 18.88
CA GLY A 150 -10.90 -4.02 18.38
C GLY A 150 -12.26 -3.60 18.95
N ARG A 151 -13.13 -4.56 19.31
CA ARG A 151 -14.41 -4.26 19.98
C ARG A 151 -14.22 -3.89 21.43
N GLU A 152 -13.29 -4.56 22.11
CA GLU A 152 -12.94 -4.27 23.51
C GLU A 152 -12.31 -2.88 23.65
N GLN A 153 -11.42 -2.48 22.72
CA GLN A 153 -10.77 -1.16 22.73
C GLN A 153 -11.68 0.00 22.29
N GLY A 154 -12.81 -0.28 21.61
CA GLY A 154 -13.76 0.75 21.18
C GLY A 154 -14.91 1.01 22.16
N ALA A 155 -14.95 0.29 23.29
CA ALA A 155 -15.97 0.40 24.32
C ALA A 155 -15.56 1.28 25.52
N GLU A 156 -14.33 1.81 25.53
CA GLU A 156 -13.82 2.85 26.45
C GLU A 156 -13.83 4.22 25.79
#